data_AF-A0A135TSN3-F1
#
_entry.id   AF-A0A135TSN3-F1
#
_cell.length_a   1.000
_cell.length_b   1.000
_cell.length_c   1.000
_cell.angle_alpha   90.00
_cell.angle_beta   90.00
_cell.angle_gamma   90.00
#
_symmetry.space_group_name_H-M   'P 1'
#
loop_
_entity.id
_entity.type
_entity.pdbx_description
1 polymer ?
#
loop_
_entity_poly.entity_id
_entity_poly.type
_entity_poly.pdbx_seq_one_letter_code
_entity_poly.pdbx_strand_id
1 'polypeptide(L)'
;MVSKTIIFALAAATSVAAHGKVAQVTGDLGGNGTALAIQGGVVPGPGPNRKTELDTTVFKSKNIMTDGMGKTTGGGKVQAADISQAMALSGDTLPQVSSTGGSISGTFHVVTTDGAGPLRAVLDPTGTGAFHQGTELSVTQQVPGKNGNIRPNGQVPGGKRSLWERAMSVIEKRASNVNKDFPMAFSVPAGTTCTGTMGGQSNVCLVKIANNNGAGPFGGVVPIQIAPGGAATNSTPAAAPAAKRVVEFQA
;
A
#
# COMPACT_ATOMS: atom_id res chain seq x y z
N MET A 1 -52.72 17.07 -17.50
CA MET A 1 -51.48 17.67 -18.02
C MET A 1 -50.42 17.55 -16.93
N VAL A 2 -49.42 16.69 -17.17
CA VAL A 2 -48.35 16.37 -16.23
C VAL A 2 -47.18 17.29 -16.54
N SER A 3 -46.62 17.99 -15.56
CA SER A 3 -45.23 18.45 -15.68
C SER A 3 -44.52 18.27 -14.35
N LYS A 4 -43.72 17.20 -14.32
CA LYS A 4 -42.79 16.82 -13.28
C LYS A 4 -41.49 17.59 -13.51
N THR A 5 -41.06 18.39 -12.55
CA THR A 5 -39.67 18.86 -12.46
C THR A 5 -38.88 17.90 -11.58
N ILE A 6 -38.16 16.97 -12.23
CA ILE A 6 -37.13 16.15 -11.58
C ILE A 6 -35.79 16.87 -11.82
N ILE A 7 -35.20 17.44 -10.76
CA ILE A 7 -33.84 17.95 -10.77
C ILE A 7 -32.89 16.75 -10.65
N PHE A 8 -32.20 16.41 -11.74
CA PHE A 8 -31.11 15.43 -11.72
C PHE A 8 -29.87 16.07 -11.12
N ALA A 9 -29.64 15.87 -9.82
CA ALA A 9 -28.34 16.15 -9.21
C ALA A 9 -27.36 15.03 -9.61
N LEU A 10 -26.62 15.22 -10.71
CA LEU A 10 -25.52 14.34 -11.08
C LEU A 10 -24.31 14.66 -10.21
N ALA A 11 -24.32 14.17 -8.97
CA ALA A 11 -23.11 14.05 -8.17
C ALA A 11 -22.24 12.99 -8.84
N ALA A 12 -21.38 13.41 -9.78
CA ALA A 12 -20.31 12.58 -10.28
C ALA A 12 -19.39 12.27 -9.09
N ALA A 13 -19.63 11.12 -8.44
CA ALA A 13 -18.67 10.56 -7.51
C ALA A 13 -17.38 10.37 -8.31
N THR A 14 -16.42 11.25 -8.11
CA THR A 14 -15.05 11.07 -8.59
C THR A 14 -14.52 9.85 -7.84
N SER A 15 -14.76 8.67 -8.39
CA SER A 15 -14.13 7.44 -7.96
C SER A 15 -12.64 7.68 -8.10
N VAL A 16 -11.98 7.91 -6.97
CA VAL A 16 -10.53 8.04 -6.93
C VAL A 16 -10.00 6.65 -7.31
N ALA A 17 -9.63 6.52 -8.58
CA ALA A 17 -8.91 5.38 -9.08
C ALA A 17 -7.61 5.27 -8.27
N ALA A 18 -7.30 4.06 -7.84
CA ALA A 18 -6.43 3.83 -6.70
C ALA A 18 -5.22 3.06 -7.21
N HIS A 19 -4.09 3.75 -7.35
CA HIS A 19 -3.13 3.45 -8.42
C HIS A 19 -1.87 2.67 -8.00
N GLY A 20 -1.70 2.40 -6.71
CA GLY A 20 -0.59 1.61 -6.18
C GLY A 20 -0.80 1.18 -4.73
N LYS A 21 -0.39 -0.03 -4.35
CA LYS A 21 -0.64 -0.61 -3.02
C LYS A 21 0.62 -1.18 -2.39
N VAL A 22 0.66 -1.19 -1.06
CA VAL A 22 1.68 -1.92 -0.28
C VAL A 22 1.24 -3.38 -0.21
N ALA A 23 1.84 -4.24 -1.03
CA ALA A 23 1.41 -5.63 -1.18
C ALA A 23 1.95 -6.52 -0.06
N GLN A 24 3.20 -6.29 0.33
CA GLN A 24 3.91 -7.10 1.31
C GLN A 24 4.97 -6.25 2.02
N VAL A 25 5.18 -6.50 3.31
CA VAL A 25 6.27 -5.95 4.12
C VAL A 25 6.83 -7.02 5.05
N THR A 26 8.14 -7.00 5.24
CA THR A 26 8.90 -7.83 6.17
C THR A 26 9.83 -6.93 6.98
N GLY A 27 10.01 -7.23 8.26
CA GLY A 27 10.95 -6.51 9.13
C GLY A 27 12.34 -7.15 9.07
N ASP A 28 13.36 -6.47 9.56
CA ASP A 28 14.75 -6.95 9.57
C ASP A 28 14.95 -8.22 10.40
N LEU A 29 14.06 -8.48 11.37
CA LEU A 29 14.04 -9.71 12.17
C LEU A 29 13.03 -10.75 11.66
N GLY A 30 12.50 -10.56 10.44
CA GLY A 30 11.55 -11.44 9.80
C GLY A 30 10.10 -11.01 10.01
N GLY A 31 9.21 -12.01 10.06
CA GLY A 31 7.76 -11.80 10.00
C GLY A 31 7.28 -11.35 8.63
N ASN A 32 5.97 -11.27 8.47
CA ASN A 32 5.36 -10.91 7.20
C ASN A 32 4.06 -10.16 7.45
N GLY A 33 3.82 -9.16 6.61
CA GLY A 33 2.67 -8.26 6.72
C GLY A 33 2.20 -7.80 5.37
N THR A 34 0.96 -7.34 5.33
CA THR A 34 0.40 -6.56 4.21
C THR A 34 -0.24 -5.30 4.77
N ALA A 35 -0.64 -4.37 3.91
CA ALA A 35 -1.40 -3.22 4.38
C ALA A 35 -2.78 -3.63 4.91
N LEU A 36 -3.29 -2.86 5.87
CA LEU A 36 -4.65 -2.97 6.37
C LEU A 36 -5.66 -2.77 5.22
N ALA A 37 -6.79 -3.48 5.30
CA ALA A 37 -7.88 -3.47 4.33
C ALA A 37 -7.52 -3.95 2.91
N ILE A 38 -6.43 -4.71 2.77
CA ILE A 38 -6.09 -5.46 1.55
C ILE A 38 -6.91 -6.76 1.50
N GLN A 39 -7.55 -7.03 0.37
CA GLN A 39 -8.36 -8.23 0.13
C GLN A 39 -7.56 -9.40 -0.47
N GLY A 40 -6.29 -9.18 -0.81
CA GLY A 40 -5.37 -10.24 -1.24
C GLY A 40 -5.74 -10.82 -2.60
N GLY A 41 -5.61 -12.14 -2.76
CA GLY A 41 -5.83 -12.84 -4.04
C GLY A 41 -7.25 -12.74 -4.62
N VAL A 42 -8.20 -12.16 -3.89
CA VAL A 42 -9.55 -11.84 -4.38
C VAL A 42 -9.52 -10.68 -5.39
N VAL A 43 -8.53 -9.80 -5.32
CA VAL A 43 -8.32 -8.68 -6.24
C VAL A 43 -7.26 -9.10 -7.26
N PRO A 44 -7.62 -9.28 -8.55
CA PRO A 44 -6.65 -9.65 -9.57
C PRO A 44 -5.49 -8.65 -9.62
N GLY A 45 -4.25 -9.15 -9.73
CA GLY A 45 -3.09 -8.29 -9.97
C GLY A 45 -3.16 -7.63 -11.36
N PRO A 46 -3.32 -8.40 -12.45
CA PRO A 46 -3.58 -7.85 -13.77
C PRO A 46 -5.08 -7.83 -14.13
N GLY A 47 -5.52 -6.81 -14.86
CA GLY A 47 -6.89 -6.70 -15.34
C GLY A 47 -7.37 -5.25 -15.49
N PRO A 48 -8.66 -5.03 -15.77
CA PRO A 48 -9.23 -3.69 -15.81
C PRO A 48 -9.10 -3.00 -14.45
N ASN A 49 -8.63 -1.75 -14.44
CA ASN A 49 -8.42 -0.89 -13.26
C ASN A 49 -9.50 -1.05 -12.17
N ARG A 50 -10.78 -1.01 -12.54
CA ARG A 50 -11.92 -1.15 -11.61
C ARG A 50 -11.92 -2.46 -10.79
N LYS A 51 -11.17 -3.47 -11.20
CA LYS A 51 -11.03 -4.77 -10.54
C LYS A 51 -9.69 -4.95 -9.81
N THR A 52 -8.65 -4.21 -10.20
CA THR A 52 -7.28 -4.37 -9.67
C THR A 52 -6.93 -3.34 -8.60
N GLU A 53 -7.66 -2.22 -8.57
CA GLU A 53 -7.43 -1.08 -7.67
C GLU A 53 -8.19 -1.15 -6.33
N LEU A 54 -8.96 -2.22 -6.10
CA LEU A 54 -9.84 -2.35 -4.92
C LEU A 54 -9.08 -2.28 -3.59
N ASP A 55 -7.81 -2.70 -3.62
CA ASP A 55 -6.92 -2.80 -2.47
C ASP A 55 -6.07 -1.54 -2.22
N THR A 56 -6.02 -0.59 -3.15
CA THR A 56 -5.20 0.59 -2.91
C THR A 56 -5.84 1.49 -1.87
N THR A 57 -5.07 1.80 -0.82
CA THR A 57 -5.48 2.79 0.17
C THR A 57 -5.26 4.18 -0.41
N VAL A 58 -6.33 4.98 -0.40
CA VAL A 58 -6.32 6.40 -0.73
C VAL A 58 -6.36 7.21 0.56
N PHE A 59 -5.42 8.12 0.75
CA PHE A 59 -5.41 9.05 1.89
C PHE A 59 -6.08 10.38 1.54
N LYS A 60 -6.62 11.07 2.55
CA LYS A 60 -7.33 12.34 2.35
C LYS A 60 -6.40 13.52 2.07
N SER A 61 -5.12 13.42 2.46
CA SER A 61 -4.15 14.52 2.43
C SER A 61 -2.82 14.06 1.87
N LYS A 62 -2.28 14.87 0.96
CA LYS A 62 -0.94 14.74 0.39
C LYS A 62 0.17 14.88 1.43
N ASN A 63 -0.07 15.64 2.49
CA ASN A 63 0.83 15.63 3.63
C ASN A 63 0.71 14.27 4.34
N ILE A 64 1.78 13.48 4.30
CA ILE A 64 1.81 12.13 4.87
C ILE A 64 1.67 12.13 6.40
N MET A 65 2.14 13.19 7.07
CA MET A 65 2.05 13.34 8.53
C MET A 65 0.68 13.90 8.97
N THR A 66 -0.39 13.46 8.33
CA THR A 66 -1.77 13.74 8.77
C THR A 66 -2.42 12.46 9.25
N ASP A 67 -3.33 12.58 10.22
CA ASP A 67 -3.96 11.42 10.83
C ASP A 67 -4.89 10.63 9.91
N GLY A 68 -5.18 9.42 10.36
CA GLY A 68 -6.11 8.50 9.72
C GLY A 68 -5.42 7.54 8.76
N MET A 69 -6.04 6.36 8.63
CA MET A 69 -5.48 5.23 7.88
C MET A 69 -5.93 5.16 6.42
N GLY A 70 -6.78 6.09 5.97
CA GLY A 70 -7.25 6.15 4.59
C GLY A 70 -8.50 5.30 4.33
N LYS A 71 -8.77 5.05 3.05
CA LYS A 71 -9.92 4.28 2.57
C LYS A 71 -9.51 3.46 1.34
N THR A 72 -9.93 2.20 1.26
CA THR A 72 -9.84 1.38 0.05
C THR A 72 -11.20 1.33 -0.64
N THR A 73 -11.23 1.08 -1.95
CA THR A 73 -12.48 0.94 -2.69
C THR A 73 -13.19 -0.37 -2.35
N GLY A 74 -12.42 -1.45 -2.14
CA GLY A 74 -12.94 -2.79 -1.80
C GLY A 74 -13.30 -2.97 -0.32
N GLY A 75 -12.48 -2.43 0.59
CA GLY A 75 -12.64 -2.60 2.05
C GLY A 75 -13.27 -1.41 2.78
N GLY A 76 -13.41 -0.26 2.12
CA GLY A 76 -13.95 0.93 2.76
C GLY A 76 -12.93 1.60 3.69
N LYS A 77 -13.39 2.19 4.80
CA LYS A 77 -12.51 2.95 5.70
C LYS A 77 -11.54 1.99 6.38
N VAL A 78 -10.24 2.25 6.23
CA VAL A 78 -9.19 1.45 6.85
C VAL A 78 -9.21 1.65 8.36
N GLN A 79 -9.17 0.55 9.11
CA GLN A 79 -9.33 0.48 10.55
C GLN A 79 -8.33 -0.51 11.17
N ALA A 80 -8.00 -0.33 12.45
CA ALA A 80 -7.15 -1.26 13.18
C ALA A 80 -7.72 -2.68 13.22
N ALA A 81 -9.05 -2.83 13.15
CA ALA A 81 -9.74 -4.12 13.09
C ALA A 81 -9.41 -4.94 11.83
N ASP A 82 -8.96 -4.27 10.75
CA ASP A 82 -8.58 -4.94 9.50
C ASP A 82 -7.29 -5.77 9.63
N ILE A 83 -6.61 -5.71 10.78
CA ILE A 83 -5.43 -6.53 11.06
C ILE A 83 -5.73 -8.02 11.00
N SER A 84 -6.93 -8.44 11.37
CA SER A 84 -7.34 -9.85 11.29
C SER A 84 -7.27 -10.38 9.85
N GLN A 85 -7.71 -9.56 8.89
CA GLN A 85 -7.59 -9.87 7.48
C GLN A 85 -6.13 -9.81 7.00
N ALA A 86 -5.35 -8.83 7.44
CA ALA A 86 -3.94 -8.75 7.10
C ALA A 86 -3.18 -10.01 7.57
N MET A 87 -3.38 -10.44 8.81
CA MET A 87 -2.78 -11.66 9.37
C MET A 87 -3.27 -12.92 8.66
N ALA A 88 -4.55 -12.99 8.27
CA ALA A 88 -5.05 -14.10 7.45
C ALA A 88 -4.35 -14.21 6.08
N LEU A 89 -3.88 -13.09 5.53
CA LEU A 89 -3.16 -13.05 4.25
C LEU A 89 -1.64 -13.26 4.39
N SER A 90 -1.03 -12.82 5.49
CA SER A 90 0.43 -12.80 5.65
C SER A 90 0.99 -13.73 6.73
N GLY A 91 0.13 -14.33 7.56
CA GLY A 91 0.49 -15.08 8.76
C GLY A 91 0.40 -14.25 10.04
N ASP A 92 0.44 -14.94 11.19
CA ASP A 92 0.21 -14.31 12.50
C ASP A 92 1.42 -13.52 13.04
N THR A 93 2.61 -13.76 12.49
CA THR A 93 3.82 -13.02 12.87
C THR A 93 3.94 -11.75 12.04
N LEU A 94 3.57 -10.62 12.66
CA LEU A 94 3.76 -9.29 12.06
C LEU A 94 5.24 -9.04 11.70
N PRO A 95 5.55 -8.10 10.79
CA PRO A 95 6.91 -7.67 10.51
C PRO A 95 7.64 -7.29 11.81
N GLN A 96 8.72 -8.01 12.11
CA GLN A 96 9.50 -7.84 13.35
C GLN A 96 10.68 -6.90 13.10
N VAL A 97 10.74 -5.81 13.86
CA VAL A 97 11.74 -4.76 13.67
C VAL A 97 12.62 -4.61 14.90
N SER A 98 13.93 -4.49 14.69
CA SER A 98 14.88 -4.30 15.80
C SER A 98 14.71 -2.96 16.51
N SER A 99 14.71 -3.00 17.85
CA SER A 99 14.66 -1.81 18.71
C SER A 99 15.97 -1.00 18.72
N THR A 100 17.09 -1.59 18.28
CA THR A 100 18.41 -0.92 18.23
C THR A 100 18.70 -0.24 16.89
N GLY A 101 17.67 -0.04 16.06
CA GLY A 101 17.79 0.46 14.70
C GLY A 101 17.59 -0.68 13.72
N GLY A 102 16.38 -0.77 13.18
CA GLY A 102 15.94 -1.84 12.29
C GLY A 102 15.53 -1.30 10.93
N SER A 103 14.87 -2.15 10.14
CA SER A 103 14.34 -1.74 8.85
C SER A 103 13.10 -2.54 8.49
N ILE A 104 12.30 -1.96 7.61
CA ILE A 104 11.24 -2.67 6.91
C ILE A 104 11.55 -2.66 5.43
N SER A 105 11.28 -3.77 4.76
CA SER A 105 11.41 -3.90 3.31
C SER A 105 10.20 -4.64 2.76
N GLY A 106 9.93 -4.50 1.47
CA GLY A 106 8.80 -5.18 0.89
C GLY A 106 8.50 -4.76 -0.53
N THR A 107 7.26 -5.02 -0.93
CA THR A 107 6.80 -4.87 -2.30
C THR A 107 5.70 -3.82 -2.38
N PHE A 108 5.92 -2.83 -3.25
CA PHE A 108 4.89 -1.91 -3.69
C PHE A 108 4.41 -2.32 -5.08
N HIS A 109 3.13 -2.64 -5.20
CA HIS A 109 2.51 -2.98 -6.47
C HIS A 109 1.94 -1.74 -7.13
N VAL A 110 2.50 -1.35 -8.28
CA VAL A 110 2.01 -0.23 -9.08
C VAL A 110 1.00 -0.75 -10.08
N VAL A 111 -0.26 -0.33 -9.91
CA VAL A 111 -1.38 -0.75 -10.75
C VAL A 111 -1.38 0.04 -12.05
N THR A 112 -1.21 1.36 -11.98
CA THR A 112 -1.27 2.26 -13.13
C THR A 112 -0.12 3.26 -13.16
N THR A 113 0.01 3.95 -14.30
CA THR A 113 1.11 4.88 -14.59
C THR A 113 1.22 6.07 -13.64
N ASP A 114 0.23 6.36 -12.78
CA ASP A 114 0.21 7.51 -11.86
C ASP A 114 0.20 7.11 -10.37
N GLY A 115 0.37 5.82 -10.07
CA GLY A 115 0.45 5.29 -8.71
C GLY A 115 1.86 5.03 -8.20
N ALA A 116 2.89 5.39 -8.97
CA ALA A 116 4.27 5.05 -8.67
C ALA A 116 4.91 5.98 -7.62
N GLY A 117 6.22 5.86 -7.44
CA GLY A 117 6.98 6.66 -6.48
C GLY A 117 7.18 8.14 -6.87
N PRO A 118 7.86 8.92 -6.04
CA PRO A 118 8.53 8.49 -4.81
C PRO A 118 7.57 8.25 -3.64
N LEU A 119 7.86 7.24 -2.84
CA LEU A 119 7.20 6.93 -1.58
C LEU A 119 7.86 7.63 -0.40
N ARG A 120 7.05 7.89 0.62
CA ARG A 120 7.45 8.29 1.97
C ARG A 120 6.80 7.35 2.97
N ALA A 121 7.36 7.24 4.17
CA ALA A 121 6.81 6.42 5.23
C ALA A 121 6.83 7.16 6.57
N VAL A 122 5.73 7.07 7.34
CA VAL A 122 5.63 7.63 8.70
C VAL A 122 5.19 6.55 9.66
N LEU A 123 5.94 6.40 10.74
CA LEU A 123 5.64 5.49 11.83
C LEU A 123 4.87 6.22 12.93
N ASP A 124 3.70 5.70 13.28
CA ASP A 124 2.93 6.08 14.46
C ASP A 124 3.19 5.07 15.60
N PRO A 125 3.85 5.51 16.71
CA PRO A 125 4.17 4.63 17.83
C PRO A 125 2.94 4.19 18.63
N THR A 126 1.83 4.91 18.54
CA THR A 126 0.62 4.61 19.31
C THR A 126 -0.22 3.50 18.69
N GLY A 127 0.00 3.21 17.40
CA GLY A 127 -0.80 2.27 16.64
C GLY A 127 -2.26 2.69 16.42
N THR A 128 -2.59 3.97 16.57
CA THR A 128 -3.97 4.49 16.48
C THR A 128 -4.28 5.20 15.15
N GLY A 129 -3.25 5.46 14.35
CA GLY A 129 -3.32 6.25 13.12
C GLY A 129 -3.04 7.74 13.35
N ALA A 130 -2.37 8.10 14.45
CA ALA A 130 -1.99 9.46 14.84
C ALA A 130 -0.66 9.91 14.19
N PHE A 131 -0.61 9.83 12.86
CA PHE A 131 0.62 10.07 12.09
C PHE A 131 1.16 11.50 12.16
N HIS A 132 0.38 12.48 12.64
CA HIS A 132 0.90 13.84 12.84
C HIS A 132 1.97 13.95 13.94
N GLN A 133 1.95 13.03 14.91
CA GLN A 133 2.97 12.90 15.96
C GLN A 133 3.99 11.81 15.65
N GLY A 134 3.85 11.19 14.46
CA GLY A 134 4.71 10.10 14.06
C GLY A 134 6.11 10.55 13.66
N THR A 135 6.96 9.57 13.42
CA THR A 135 8.33 9.78 12.95
C THR A 135 8.41 9.38 11.48
N GLU A 136 8.88 10.29 10.63
CA GLU A 136 9.16 9.96 9.23
C GLU A 136 10.39 9.04 9.14
N LEU A 137 10.24 7.94 8.41
CA LEU A 137 11.27 6.94 8.21
C LEU A 137 12.18 7.32 7.04
N SER A 138 13.46 7.01 7.13
CA SER A 138 14.39 7.26 6.01
C SER A 138 14.18 6.21 4.93
N VAL A 139 14.06 6.65 3.68
CA VAL A 139 13.90 5.74 2.54
C VAL A 139 15.25 5.17 2.16
N THR A 140 15.40 3.84 2.26
CA THR A 140 16.63 3.13 1.88
C THR A 140 16.52 2.46 0.52
N GLN A 141 15.31 2.12 0.08
CA GLN A 141 15.02 1.67 -1.28
C GLN A 141 13.72 2.32 -1.77
N GLN A 142 13.81 2.98 -2.93
CA GLN A 142 12.70 3.76 -3.48
C GLN A 142 12.02 3.02 -4.65
N VAL A 143 10.70 3.19 -4.75
CA VAL A 143 9.91 2.78 -5.91
C VAL A 143 10.16 3.74 -7.06
N PRO A 144 10.44 3.25 -8.28
CA PRO A 144 10.66 4.12 -9.43
C PRO A 144 9.43 5.00 -9.69
N GLY A 145 9.68 6.25 -10.04
CA GLY A 145 8.64 7.18 -10.42
C GLY A 145 9.11 8.62 -10.36
N LYS A 146 8.41 9.50 -11.06
CA LYS A 146 8.64 10.95 -11.00
C LYS A 146 7.30 11.63 -10.76
N ASN A 147 7.15 12.23 -9.58
CA ASN A 147 5.89 12.85 -9.14
C ASN A 147 4.70 11.88 -9.28
N GLY A 148 4.87 10.62 -8.86
CA GLY A 148 3.84 9.58 -8.99
C GLY A 148 3.80 8.86 -10.33
N ASN A 149 4.51 9.38 -11.34
CA ASN A 149 4.35 8.90 -12.70
C ASN A 149 5.44 7.88 -13.08
N ILE A 150 5.02 6.80 -13.74
CA ILE A 150 5.86 5.79 -14.37
C ILE A 150 5.31 5.47 -15.76
N ARG A 151 6.16 4.97 -16.67
CA ARG A 151 5.69 4.50 -17.98
C ARG A 151 5.03 3.11 -17.86
N PRO A 152 4.14 2.71 -18.77
CA PRO A 152 3.52 1.37 -18.77
C PRO A 152 4.56 0.22 -18.74
N ASN A 153 5.75 0.46 -19.32
CA ASN A 153 6.85 -0.49 -19.31
C ASN A 153 7.63 -0.54 -17.97
N GLY A 154 7.25 0.25 -16.96
CA GLY A 154 7.91 0.31 -15.65
C GLY A 154 9.15 1.20 -15.59
N GLN A 155 9.44 1.99 -16.62
CA GLN A 155 10.55 2.94 -16.60
C GLN A 155 10.13 4.31 -16.08
N VAL A 156 11.04 5.00 -15.39
CA VAL A 156 10.82 6.38 -14.94
C VAL A 156 10.78 7.31 -16.16
N PRO A 157 9.81 8.24 -16.25
CA PRO A 157 9.75 9.20 -17.36
C PRO A 157 10.99 10.11 -17.36
N GLY A 158 11.84 9.95 -18.38
CA GLY A 158 12.96 10.85 -18.68
C GLY A 158 12.55 11.97 -19.65
N GLY A 159 13.11 13.17 -19.47
CA GLY A 159 12.90 14.31 -20.38
C GLY A 159 11.60 15.10 -20.18
N LYS A 160 11.37 16.10 -21.03
CA LYS A 160 10.09 16.81 -21.12
C LYS A 160 9.10 15.90 -21.86
N ARG A 161 7.87 15.76 -21.33
CA ARG A 161 6.79 15.06 -22.06
C ARG A 161 6.67 15.64 -23.46
N SER A 162 6.59 14.79 -24.48
CA SER A 162 6.44 15.29 -25.85
C SER A 162 5.14 16.10 -25.97
N LEU A 163 5.07 17.03 -26.92
CA LEU A 163 3.82 17.77 -27.19
C LEU A 163 2.66 16.80 -27.47
N TRP A 164 2.95 15.65 -28.09
CA TRP A 164 1.99 14.58 -28.31
C TRP A 164 1.50 13.93 -27.03
N GLU A 165 2.39 13.56 -26.10
CA GLU A 165 2.00 13.02 -24.78
C GLU A 165 1.18 14.04 -23.97
N ARG A 166 1.52 15.33 -24.07
CA ARG A 166 0.75 16.40 -23.42
C ARG A 166 -0.65 16.54 -24.03
N ALA A 167 -0.76 16.50 -25.36
CA ALA A 167 -2.05 16.56 -26.05
C ALA A 167 -2.93 15.34 -25.75
N MET A 168 -2.36 14.14 -25.79
CA MET A 168 -3.07 12.89 -25.49
C MET A 168 -3.52 12.80 -24.03
N SER A 169 -2.79 13.40 -23.08
CA SER A 169 -3.22 13.44 -21.66
C SER A 169 -4.54 14.18 -21.41
N VAL A 170 -4.97 15.02 -22.37
CA VAL A 170 -6.27 15.72 -22.30
C VAL A 170 -7.40 14.85 -22.86
N ILE A 171 -7.07 13.85 -23.68
CA ILE A 171 -8.00 12.96 -24.38
C ILE A 171 -8.20 11.65 -23.60
N GLU A 172 -7.11 11.04 -23.11
CA GLU A 172 -7.14 9.83 -22.29
C GLU A 172 -7.17 10.19 -20.80
N LYS A 173 -8.37 10.33 -20.24
CA LYS A 173 -8.58 10.68 -18.82
C LYS A 173 -8.13 9.59 -17.82
N ARG A 174 -7.68 8.41 -18.27
CA ARG A 174 -7.36 7.27 -17.39
C ARG A 174 -5.90 6.88 -17.54
N ALA A 175 -5.22 6.70 -16.41
CA ALA A 175 -3.88 6.17 -16.36
C ALA A 175 -3.82 4.74 -16.94
N SER A 176 -2.77 4.46 -17.71
CA SER A 176 -2.57 3.14 -18.32
C SER A 176 -2.14 2.12 -17.27
N ASN A 177 -2.42 0.85 -17.51
CA ASN A 177 -1.98 -0.22 -16.62
C ASN A 177 -0.46 -0.40 -16.66
N VAL A 178 0.11 -0.62 -15.48
CA VAL A 178 1.50 -1.01 -15.27
C VAL A 178 1.53 -2.43 -14.70
N ASN A 179 0.81 -2.68 -13.61
CA ASN A 179 0.71 -3.97 -12.89
C ASN A 179 2.08 -4.61 -12.65
N LYS A 180 2.97 -3.88 -11.97
CA LYS A 180 4.32 -4.33 -11.64
C LYS A 180 4.64 -4.14 -10.17
N ASP A 181 5.41 -5.08 -9.65
CA ASP A 181 5.96 -5.06 -8.31
C ASP A 181 7.33 -4.38 -8.31
N PHE A 182 7.51 -3.47 -7.35
CA PHE A 182 8.79 -2.81 -7.14
C PHE A 182 9.20 -2.91 -5.67
N PRO A 183 10.50 -3.15 -5.40
CA PRO A 183 11.00 -3.19 -4.04
C PRO A 183 10.96 -1.80 -3.41
N MET A 184 10.66 -1.76 -2.12
CA MET A 184 10.77 -0.58 -1.28
C MET A 184 11.36 -0.96 0.08
N ALA A 185 12.06 -0.02 0.72
CA ALA A 185 12.59 -0.22 2.05
C ALA A 185 12.77 1.11 2.79
N PHE A 186 12.62 1.05 4.11
CA PHE A 186 12.71 2.18 5.01
C PHE A 186 13.45 1.79 6.28
N SER A 187 14.32 2.66 6.80
CA SER A 187 14.97 2.43 8.10
C SER A 187 14.10 2.94 9.25
N VAL A 188 14.07 2.15 10.32
CA VAL A 188 13.38 2.49 11.56
C VAL A 188 14.42 2.98 12.58
N PRO A 189 14.26 4.19 13.14
CA PRO A 189 15.24 4.74 14.08
C PRO A 189 15.45 3.85 15.31
N ALA A 190 16.68 3.84 15.83
CA ALA A 190 16.99 3.19 17.10
C ALA A 190 16.20 3.84 18.26
N GLY A 191 15.84 3.02 19.25
CA GLY A 191 15.03 3.46 20.39
C GLY A 191 13.55 3.64 20.06
N THR A 192 13.09 3.28 18.86
CA THR A 192 11.66 3.27 18.53
C THR A 192 10.92 2.33 19.49
N THR A 193 9.91 2.86 20.17
CA THR A 193 8.99 2.10 21.02
C THR A 193 7.58 2.26 20.48
N CYS A 194 6.77 1.19 20.62
CA CYS A 194 5.37 1.24 20.26
C CYS A 194 4.51 0.86 21.46
N THR A 195 3.37 1.49 21.60
CA THR A 195 2.38 1.20 22.65
C THR A 195 1.09 0.60 22.09
N GLY A 196 0.98 0.53 20.76
CA GLY A 196 -0.20 -0.01 20.11
C GLY A 196 -0.41 -1.49 20.37
N THR A 197 -1.68 -1.87 20.43
CA THR A 197 -2.13 -3.26 20.56
C THR A 197 -3.17 -3.54 19.48
N MET A 198 -2.97 -4.58 18.68
CA MET A 198 -3.91 -4.99 17.64
C MET A 198 -3.67 -6.44 17.22
N GLY A 199 -4.73 -7.15 16.83
CA GLY A 199 -4.60 -8.54 16.37
C GLY A 199 -4.03 -9.50 17.41
N GLY A 200 -4.22 -9.21 18.71
CA GLY A 200 -3.61 -9.98 19.81
C GLY A 200 -2.11 -9.67 20.04
N GLN A 201 -1.50 -8.82 19.22
CA GLN A 201 -0.10 -8.42 19.34
C GLN A 201 0.02 -7.12 20.16
N SER A 202 1.10 -7.03 20.93
CA SER A 202 1.51 -5.83 21.68
C SER A 202 2.78 -5.23 21.08
N ASN A 203 3.15 -4.00 21.46
CA ASN A 203 4.29 -3.28 20.89
C ASN A 203 4.14 -3.07 19.38
N VAL A 204 2.91 -2.80 18.92
CA VAL A 204 2.61 -2.60 17.51
C VAL A 204 2.65 -1.12 17.16
N CYS A 205 3.43 -0.79 16.14
CA CYS A 205 3.39 0.51 15.46
C CYS A 205 2.56 0.38 14.18
N LEU A 206 2.02 1.50 13.71
CA LEU A 206 1.48 1.60 12.35
C LEU A 206 2.44 2.39 11.48
N VAL A 207 2.77 1.86 10.30
CA VAL A 207 3.57 2.56 9.30
C VAL A 207 2.68 2.93 8.12
N LYS A 208 2.45 4.22 7.94
CA LYS A 208 1.81 4.76 6.73
C LYS A 208 2.85 4.92 5.65
N ILE A 209 2.67 4.21 4.54
CA ILE A 209 3.53 4.31 3.35
C ILE A 209 2.67 4.86 2.23
N ALA A 210 3.09 5.97 1.62
CA ALA A 210 2.33 6.60 0.56
C ALA A 210 3.22 7.32 -0.44
N ASN A 211 2.79 7.37 -1.69
CA ASN A 211 3.27 8.38 -2.61
C ASN A 211 2.61 9.73 -2.28
N ASN A 212 3.35 10.82 -2.48
CA ASN A 212 2.83 12.17 -2.32
C ASN A 212 2.96 12.90 -3.66
N ASN A 213 1.88 12.92 -4.44
CA ASN A 213 1.93 13.50 -5.77
C ASN A 213 0.59 14.11 -6.22
N GLY A 214 0.53 14.56 -7.48
CA GLY A 214 -0.67 15.18 -8.09
C GLY A 214 -1.89 14.27 -8.09
N ALA A 215 -1.69 13.00 -8.43
CA ALA A 215 -2.71 11.96 -8.59
C ALA A 215 -3.04 11.25 -7.28
N GLY A 216 -2.06 11.08 -6.39
CA GLY A 216 -2.16 10.50 -5.05
C GLY A 216 -2.46 11.52 -3.95
N PRO A 217 -2.69 11.05 -2.71
CA PRO A 217 -1.83 10.04 -2.07
C PRO A 217 -2.39 8.61 -2.09
N PHE A 218 -1.56 7.67 -2.55
CA PHE A 218 -1.84 6.23 -2.63
C PHE A 218 -0.80 5.43 -1.85
N GLY A 219 -1.24 4.35 -1.21
CA GLY A 219 -0.34 3.36 -0.61
C GLY A 219 -1.05 2.43 0.35
N GLY A 220 -0.65 2.44 1.62
CA GLY A 220 -1.20 1.57 2.66
C GLY A 220 -0.69 1.88 4.06
N VAL A 221 -1.37 1.34 5.07
CA VAL A 221 -0.92 1.36 6.47
C VAL A 221 -0.59 -0.06 6.87
N VAL A 222 0.62 -0.29 7.38
CA VAL A 222 1.13 -1.62 7.73
C VAL A 222 1.39 -1.68 9.24
N PRO A 223 0.81 -2.64 9.96
CA PRO A 223 1.20 -2.93 11.33
C PRO A 223 2.58 -3.58 11.36
N ILE A 224 3.46 -3.09 12.22
CA ILE A 224 4.77 -3.70 12.50
C ILE A 224 4.92 -3.87 14.00
N GLN A 225 5.74 -4.81 14.43
CA GLN A 225 6.03 -5.02 15.83
C GLN A 225 7.49 -4.73 16.12
N ILE A 226 7.75 -3.93 17.15
CA ILE A 226 9.12 -3.77 17.65
C ILE A 226 9.42 -4.99 18.50
N ALA A 227 10.41 -5.77 18.10
CA ALA A 227 10.81 -6.95 18.83
C ALA A 227 11.33 -6.53 20.22
N PRO A 228 10.85 -7.16 21.30
CA PRO A 228 11.45 -6.96 22.62
C PRO A 228 12.94 -7.32 22.54
N GLY A 229 13.81 -6.53 23.17
CA GLY A 229 15.26 -6.68 23.06
C GLY A 229 15.73 -8.07 23.50
N GLY A 230 15.83 -8.99 22.54
CA GLY A 230 16.12 -10.40 22.78
C GLY A 230 15.60 -11.30 21.65
N ALA A 231 16.49 -11.60 20.70
CA ALA A 231 16.41 -12.63 19.65
C ALA A 231 15.42 -12.39 18.48
N ALA A 232 16.00 -12.26 17.29
CA ALA A 232 15.34 -12.61 16.04
C ALA A 232 14.90 -14.07 16.12
N THR A 233 13.59 -14.34 16.14
CA THR A 233 13.10 -15.66 15.83
C THR A 233 13.26 -15.85 14.33
N ASN A 234 14.31 -16.53 13.91
CA ASN A 234 14.50 -17.02 12.54
C ASN A 234 13.37 -17.99 12.20
N SER A 235 12.20 -17.46 11.84
CA SER A 235 11.15 -18.24 11.20
C SER A 235 11.50 -18.36 9.73
N THR A 236 12.12 -19.49 9.37
CA THR A 236 12.31 -19.93 7.99
C THR A 236 11.01 -19.71 7.20
N PRO A 237 11.03 -19.07 6.01
CA PRO A 237 9.83 -18.90 5.21
C PRO A 237 9.21 -20.27 4.93
N ALA A 238 7.94 -20.46 5.33
CA ALA A 238 7.19 -21.63 4.91
C ALA A 238 7.13 -21.63 3.39
N ALA A 239 7.78 -22.62 2.77
CA ALA A 239 7.75 -22.80 1.33
C ALA A 239 6.29 -22.89 0.86
N ALA A 240 5.93 -22.05 -0.11
CA ALA A 240 4.63 -22.10 -0.76
C ALA A 240 4.38 -23.54 -1.28
N PRO A 241 3.20 -24.15 -1.03
CA PRO A 241 2.93 -25.47 -1.54
C PRO A 241 2.91 -25.41 -3.07
N ALA A 242 3.74 -26.25 -3.70
CA ALA A 242 3.77 -26.41 -5.15
C ALA A 242 2.37 -26.78 -5.67
N ALA A 243 1.89 -26.02 -6.66
CA ALA A 243 0.62 -26.26 -7.32
C ALA A 243 0.60 -27.69 -7.91
N LYS A 244 -0.30 -28.54 -7.39
CA LYS A 244 -0.58 -29.85 -7.99
C LYS A 244 -1.22 -29.64 -9.36
N ARG A 245 -0.49 -30.01 -10.42
CA ARG A 245 -1.02 -30.10 -11.78
C ARG A 245 -1.97 -31.29 -11.85
N VAL A 246 -3.27 -31.06 -11.83
CA VAL A 246 -4.27 -32.09 -12.12
C VAL A 246 -4.23 -32.34 -13.62
N VAL A 247 -3.80 -33.53 -14.02
CA VAL A 247 -3.93 -34.02 -15.39
C VAL A 247 -5.24 -34.81 -15.41
N GLU A 248 -6.27 -34.23 -16.00
CA GLU A 248 -7.53 -34.91 -16.24
C GLU A 248 -7.41 -35.70 -17.54
N PHE A 249 -7.42 -37.02 -17.43
CA PHE A 249 -7.59 -37.95 -18.56
C PHE A 249 -9.09 -38.05 -18.83
N GLN A 250 -9.53 -37.62 -20.01
CA GLN A 250 -10.85 -38.01 -20.53
C GLN A 250 -10.73 -39.32 -21.30
N ALA A 251 -11.69 -40.22 -21.03
CA ALA A 251 -11.92 -41.45 -21.77
C ALA A 251 -12.59 -41.18 -23.11
#